data_AF-A0A532EGW2-F1
#
_entry.id   AF-A0A532EGW2-F1
#
_cell.length_a   1.000
_cell.length_b   1.000
_cell.length_c   1.000
_cell.angle_alpha   90.00
_cell.angle_beta   90.00
_cell.angle_gamma   90.00
#
_symmetry.space_group_name_H-M   'P 1'
#
loop_
_entity.id
_entity.type
_entity.pdbx_description
1 polymer ?
#
loop_
_entity_poly.entity_id
_entity_poly.type
_entity_poly.pdbx_seq_one_letter_code
_entity_poly.pdbx_strand_id
1 'polypeptide(L)' 'MKPFRWNHEKNEQLKAERNISFEEIVLAIEADGLLDIIVHSNPGKYPQQRMFVVTIEQYAYLVPFVEETE' A
#
# COMPACT_ATOMS: atom_id res chain seq x y z
N MET A 1 14.16 -1.17 -4.27
CA MET A 1 13.13 -0.94 -3.23
C MET A 1 13.38 -1.93 -2.10
N LYS A 2 13.03 -1.60 -0.84
CA LYS A 2 13.04 -2.60 0.25
C LYS A 2 12.02 -3.71 -0.05
N PRO A 3 12.21 -4.94 0.47
CA PRO A 3 11.24 -6.01 0.26
C PRO A 3 9.90 -5.64 0.90
N PHE A 4 8.82 -5.84 0.16
CA PHE A 4 7.47 -5.71 0.67
C PHE A 4 7.10 -6.94 1.50
N ARG A 5 6.52 -6.70 2.67
CA ARG A 5 5.98 -7.73 3.54
C ARG A 5 4.58 -7.33 3.96
N TRP A 6 3.66 -8.29 3.99
CA TRP A 6 2.29 -8.10 4.43
C TRP A 6 1.79 -9.34 5.16
N ASN A 7 0.74 -9.16 5.96
CA ASN A 7 0.04 -10.27 6.59
C ASN A 7 -0.85 -10.97 5.55
N HIS A 8 -0.75 -12.29 5.45
CA HIS A 8 -1.49 -13.09 4.47
C HIS A 8 -3.01 -13.08 4.71
N GLU A 9 -3.47 -13.23 5.95
CA GLU A 9 -4.91 -13.23 6.29
C GLU A 9 -5.57 -11.91 5.90
N LYS A 10 -4.92 -10.79 6.18
CA LYS A 10 -5.39 -9.46 5.78
C LYS A 10 -5.49 -9.32 4.26
N ASN A 11 -4.55 -9.91 3.53
CA ASN A 11 -4.57 -9.89 2.08
C ASN A 11 -5.78 -10.65 1.52
N GLU A 12 -6.05 -11.85 2.04
CA GLU A 12 -7.22 -12.64 1.65
C GLU A 12 -8.53 -11.93 2.00
N GLN A 13 -8.57 -11.24 3.14
CA GLN A 13 -9.71 -10.39 3.50
C GLN A 13 -9.94 -9.27 2.46
N LEU A 14 -8.89 -8.56 2.04
CA LEU A 14 -9.00 -7.49 1.05
C LEU A 14 -9.47 -8.01 -0.32
N LYS A 15 -9.00 -9.20 -0.73
CA LYS A 15 -9.49 -9.87 -1.94
C LYS A 15 -10.99 -10.12 -1.86
N ALA A 16 -11.47 -10.68 -0.74
CA ALA A 16 -12.88 -11.01 -0.57
C ALA A 16 -13.79 -9.77 -0.46
N GLU A 17 -13.37 -8.74 0.28
CA GLU A 17 -14.22 -7.59 0.60
C GLU A 17 -14.14 -6.47 -0.45
N ARG A 18 -12.98 -6.31 -1.09
CA ARG A 18 -12.67 -5.14 -1.92
C ARG A 18 -12.16 -5.50 -3.31
N ASN A 19 -12.03 -6.80 -3.61
CA ASN A 19 -11.53 -7.30 -4.89
C ASN A 19 -10.17 -6.66 -5.27
N ILE A 20 -9.28 -6.54 -4.28
CA ILE A 20 -7.91 -6.04 -4.46
C ILE A 20 -6.97 -6.76 -3.51
N SER A 21 -5.72 -6.95 -3.93
CA SER A 21 -4.67 -7.61 -3.16
C SER A 21 -3.39 -6.79 -3.06
N PHE A 22 -2.55 -7.10 -2.07
CA PHE A 22 -1.22 -6.52 -1.96
C PHE A 22 -0.31 -6.96 -3.10
N GLU A 23 -0.48 -8.16 -3.67
CA GLU A 23 0.26 -8.58 -4.85
C GLU A 23 -0.04 -7.66 -6.05
N GLU A 24 -1.31 -7.33 -6.29
CA GLU A 24 -1.70 -6.38 -7.33
C GLU A 24 -1.12 -4.98 -7.10
N ILE A 25 -1.14 -4.50 -5.85
CA ILE A 25 -0.50 -3.22 -5.50
C ILE A 25 1.00 -3.24 -5.82
N VAL A 26 1.71 -4.30 -5.44
CA VAL A 26 3.16 -4.41 -5.68
C VAL A 26 3.47 -4.48 -7.17
N LEU A 27 2.73 -5.30 -7.93
CA LEU A 27 2.87 -5.39 -9.37
C LEU A 27 2.62 -4.04 -10.06
N ALA A 28 1.62 -3.28 -9.59
CA ALA A 28 1.36 -1.94 -10.11
C ALA A 28 2.50 -0.96 -9.80
N ILE A 29 3.07 -1.00 -8.59
CA ILE A 29 4.24 -0.19 -8.23
C ILE A 29 5.45 -0.55 -9.12
N GLU A 30 5.69 -1.84 -9.35
CA GLU A 30 6.78 -2.31 -10.22
C GLU A 30 6.58 -1.95 -11.69
N ALA A 31 5.32 -1.76 -12.12
CA ALA A 31 4.93 -1.30 -13.45
C ALA A 31 4.79 0.24 -13.54
N ASP A 32 5.56 1.01 -12.76
CA ASP A 32 5.56 2.48 -12.70
C ASP A 32 4.22 3.11 -12.30
N GLY A 33 3.34 2.37 -11.63
CA GLY A 33 2.04 2.83 -11.14
C GLY A 33 2.09 3.58 -9.81
N LEU A 34 3.26 3.77 -9.20
CA LEU A 34 3.40 4.58 -8.01
C LEU A 34 3.33 6.08 -8.36
N LEU A 35 2.28 6.75 -7.92
CA LEU A 35 2.06 8.18 -8.19
C LEU A 35 2.75 9.08 -7.16
N ASP A 36 2.66 8.73 -5.88
CA ASP A 36 3.22 9.54 -4.78
C ASP A 36 3.39 8.73 -3.49
N ILE A 37 4.16 9.27 -2.54
CA ILE A 37 4.29 8.79 -1.16
C ILE A 37 3.98 9.94 -0.22
N ILE A 38 2.85 9.84 0.47
CA ILE A 38 2.36 10.89 1.37
C ILE A 38 2.41 10.46 2.84
N VAL A 39 2.49 11.45 3.74
CA VAL A 39 2.38 11.22 5.19
C VAL A 39 0.92 10.96 5.58
N HIS A 40 0.71 10.12 6.59
CA HIS A 40 -0.63 9.90 7.12
C HIS A 40 -1.21 11.21 7.67
N SER A 41 -2.45 11.55 7.30
CA SER A 41 -3.11 12.83 7.66
C SER A 41 -3.30 13.02 9.17
N ASN A 42 -3.36 11.91 9.92
CA ASN A 42 -3.35 11.90 11.38
C ASN A 42 -2.06 11.26 11.93
N PRO A 43 -0.94 12.02 11.99
CA PRO A 43 0.35 11.50 12.44
C PRO A 43 0.39 11.21 13.94
N GLY A 44 -0.49 11.83 14.74
CA GLY A 44 -0.56 11.57 16.18
C GLY A 44 -1.08 10.17 16.51
N LYS A 45 -2.06 9.68 15.74
CA LYS A 45 -2.61 8.33 15.89
C LYS A 45 -1.79 7.26 15.17
N TYR A 46 -1.18 7.62 14.03
CA TYR A 46 -0.39 6.71 13.20
C TYR A 46 1.03 7.23 13.01
N PRO A 47 1.83 7.26 14.08
CA PRO A 47 3.23 7.67 13.99
C PRO A 47 3.96 6.70 13.06
N GLN A 48 4.86 7.24 12.22
CA GLN A 48 5.71 6.47 11.28
C GLN A 48 4.97 5.77 10.12
N GLN A 49 3.64 5.93 10.01
CA GLN A 49 2.88 5.43 8.88
C GLN A 49 2.90 6.44 7.73
N ARG A 50 3.16 5.95 6.52
CA ARG A 50 3.00 6.67 5.26
C ARG A 50 2.00 5.94 4.38
N MET A 51 1.61 6.56 3.27
CA MET A 51 0.70 5.97 2.30
C MET A 51 1.35 6.02 0.92
N PHE A 52 1.34 4.88 0.24
CA PHE A 52 1.54 4.87 -1.21
C PHE A 52 0.26 5.33 -1.88
N VAL A 53 0.39 6.17 -2.90
CA VAL A 53 -0.67 6.50 -3.85
C VAL A 53 -0.37 5.71 -5.12
N VAL A 54 -1.16 4.67 -5.41
CA VAL A 54 -0.89 3.73 -6.51
C VAL A 54 -2.05 3.75 -7.49
N THR A 55 -1.78 3.86 -8.79
CA THR A 55 -2.80 3.76 -9.83
C THR A 55 -2.92 2.34 -10.37
N ILE A 56 -4.14 1.82 -10.43
CA ILE A 56 -4.48 0.56 -11.10
C ILE A 56 -5.73 0.83 -11.94
N GLU A 57 -5.65 0.56 -13.25
CA GLU A 57 -6.77 0.76 -14.19
C GLU A 57 -7.49 2.11 -14.04
N GLN A 58 -6.71 3.20 -13.92
CA GLN A 58 -7.18 4.58 -13.74
C GLN A 58 -7.87 4.88 -12.40
N TYR A 59 -7.81 3.97 -11.43
CA TYR A 59 -8.25 4.20 -10.06
C TYR A 59 -7.06 4.36 -9.11
N ALA A 60 -7.09 5.37 -8.24
CA ALA A 60 -6.04 5.63 -7.27
C ALA A 60 -6.35 4.96 -5.92
N TYR A 61 -5.42 4.11 -5.47
CA TYR A 61 -5.47 3.42 -4.19
C TYR A 61 -4.51 4.08 -3.20
N LEU A 62 -5.00 4.33 -1.98
CA LEU A 62 -4.17 4.69 -0.84
C LEU A 62 -3.83 3.43 -0.05
N VAL A 63 -2.54 3.12 0.02
CA VAL A 63 -2.05 1.90 0.67
C VAL A 63 -1.16 2.29 1.86
N PRO A 64 -1.69 2.23 3.09
CA PRO A 64 -0.91 2.54 4.29
C PRO A 64 0.21 1.53 4.49
N PHE A 65 1.43 2.01 4.77
CA PHE A 65 2.59 1.18 5.04
C PHE A 65 3.48 1.82 6.13
N VAL A 66 4.30 0.99 6.76
CA VAL A 66 5.37 1.41 7.66
C VAL A 66 6.68 0.95 7.03
N GLU A 67 7.70 1.81 7.05
CA GLU A 67 9.03 1.41 6.62
C GLU A 67 9.84 1.00 7.85
N GLU A 68 10.26 -0.26 7.89
CA GLU A 68 11.19 -0.73 8.93
C GLU A 68 12.58 -0.15 8.66
N THR A 69 13.17 0.49 9.67
CA THR A 69 14.62 0.71 9.76
C THR A 69 15.26 -0.65 10.02
N GLU A 70 16.33 -0.96 9.28
CA GLU A 70 17.09 -2.23 9.40
C GLU A 70 17.32 -2.69 10.84
#